data_AF-A0A7X2T0P0-F1
#
_entry.id   AF-A0A7X2T0P0-F1
#
_cell.length_a   1.000
_cell.length_b   1.000
_cell.length_c   1.000
_cell.angle_alpha   90.00
_cell.angle_beta   90.00
_cell.angle_gamma   90.00
#
_symmetry.space_group_name_H-M   'P 1'
#
loop_
_entity.id
_entity.type
_entity.pdbx_description
1 polymer ?
#
loop_
_entity_poly.entity_id
_entity_poly.type
_entity_poly.pdbx_seq_one_letter_code
_entity_poly.pdbx_strand_id
1 'polypeptide(L)'
;MEQKKCICEDGSFYWSVRLTDSNELIGLVSIDDYHDGEYKELSYQFVSDFWGKGYAYEVTRYMLRYAADKLDIKKIVSETQAANRASCGLLNKLGMKVMKKVYRFNTEQYIFLWEAE
;
A
#
# COMPACT_ATOMS: atom_id res chain seq x y z
N MET A 1 5.89 -11.02 -11.92
CA MET A 1 6.25 -9.69 -11.42
C MET A 1 7.74 -9.67 -11.14
N GLU A 2 8.51 -8.88 -11.88
CA GLU A 2 9.91 -8.62 -11.55
C GLU A 2 9.97 -7.51 -10.48
N GLN A 3 10.73 -7.73 -9.40
CA GLN A 3 10.81 -6.79 -8.29
C GLN A 3 12.16 -6.07 -8.34
N LYS A 4 12.15 -4.77 -8.61
CA LYS A 4 13.32 -3.91 -8.39
C LYS A 4 13.04 -3.03 -7.17
N LYS A 5 13.82 -3.25 -6.12
CA LYS A 5 13.74 -2.56 -4.82
C LYS A 5 14.76 -1.43 -4.79
N CYS A 6 14.34 -0.23 -4.43
CA CYS A 6 15.24 0.84 -3.98
C CYS A 6 15.09 1.00 -2.46
N ILE A 7 16.21 1.09 -1.75
CA ILE A 7 16.27 1.36 -0.30
C ILE A 7 16.81 2.76 -0.15
N CYS A 8 16.05 3.63 0.51
CA CYS A 8 16.47 4.98 0.85
C CYS A 8 17.17 4.98 2.23
N GLU A 9 18.02 5.98 2.49
CA GLU A 9 18.80 6.08 3.75
C GLU A 9 17.92 6.22 4.99
N ASP A 10 16.70 6.73 4.83
CA ASP A 10 15.67 6.87 5.86
C ASP A 10 14.92 5.55 6.18
N GLY A 11 15.29 4.44 5.55
CA GLY A 11 14.61 3.16 5.71
C GLY A 11 13.29 3.07 4.95
N SER A 12 13.01 4.00 4.04
CA SER A 12 11.90 3.93 3.11
C SER A 12 12.21 2.96 1.96
N PHE A 13 11.16 2.31 1.46
CA PHE A 13 11.27 1.33 0.40
C PHE A 13 10.32 1.65 -0.74
N TYR A 14 10.83 1.62 -1.96
CA TYR A 14 10.05 1.90 -3.17
C TYR A 14 10.23 0.80 -4.21
N TRP A 15 9.13 0.44 -4.86
CA TRP A 15 9.10 -0.55 -5.93
C TRP A 15 8.29 -0.07 -7.12
N SER A 16 8.80 -0.40 -8.31
CA SER A 16 8.03 -0.34 -9.54
C SER A 16 7.27 -1.64 -9.76
N VAL A 17 5.98 -1.57 -10.06
CA VAL A 17 5.18 -2.75 -10.45
C VAL A 17 5.21 -2.88 -11.97
N ARG A 18 5.68 -4.02 -12.47
CA ARG A 18 5.80 -4.30 -13.90
C ARG A 18 5.15 -5.62 -14.30
N LEU A 19 4.55 -5.64 -15.49
CA LEU A 19 4.07 -6.88 -16.10
C LEU A 19 5.24 -7.79 -16.45
N THR A 20 5.10 -9.09 -16.20
CA THR A 20 6.17 -10.06 -16.46
C THR A 20 6.50 -10.18 -17.94
N ASP A 21 5.48 -10.18 -18.80
CA ASP A 21 5.65 -10.51 -20.22
C ASP A 21 6.15 -9.32 -21.04
N SER A 22 5.66 -8.10 -20.74
CA SER A 22 5.98 -6.89 -21.50
C SER A 22 6.98 -5.98 -20.78
N ASN A 23 7.28 -6.22 -19.50
CA ASN A 23 8.05 -5.32 -18.63
C ASN A 23 7.44 -3.90 -18.51
N GLU A 24 6.18 -3.72 -18.89
CA GLU A 24 5.46 -2.45 -18.84
C GLU A 24 5.26 -2.02 -17.38
N LEU A 25 5.51 -0.74 -17.09
CA LEU A 25 5.28 -0.15 -15.77
C LEU A 25 3.79 0.12 -15.57
N ILE A 26 3.19 -0.59 -14.62
CA ILE A 26 1.74 -0.51 -14.35
C ILE A 26 1.40 0.14 -13.01
N GLY A 27 2.40 0.42 -12.17
CA GLY A 27 2.16 1.03 -10.87
C GLY A 27 3.42 1.22 -10.04
N LEU A 28 3.21 1.82 -8.87
CA LEU A 28 4.22 2.04 -7.85
C LEU A 28 3.64 1.59 -6.50
N VAL A 29 4.51 1.09 -5.63
CA VAL A 29 4.19 0.77 -4.25
C VAL A 29 5.36 1.20 -3.35
N SER A 30 5.06 1.75 -2.18
CA SER A 30 6.06 2.13 -1.18
C SER A 30 5.68 1.66 0.21
N ILE A 31 6.71 1.49 1.03
CA ILE A 31 6.60 1.38 2.48
C ILE A 31 7.55 2.41 3.09
N ASP A 32 7.00 3.45 3.71
CA ASP A 32 7.73 4.59 4.25
C ASP A 32 7.12 5.02 5.61
N ASP A 33 7.71 6.00 6.27
CA ASP A 33 7.17 6.51 7.54
C ASP A 33 5.83 7.20 7.31
N TYR A 34 4.83 6.76 8.07
CA TYR A 34 3.59 7.50 8.17
C TYR A 34 3.86 8.81 8.91
N HIS A 35 3.17 9.88 8.54
CA HIS A 35 3.50 11.23 8.94
C HIS A 35 3.39 11.51 10.46
N ASP A 36 2.84 10.58 11.26
CA ASP A 36 2.78 10.69 12.72
C ASP A 36 4.02 10.12 13.43
N GLY A 37 4.88 9.41 12.69
CA GLY A 37 6.08 8.76 13.20
C GLY A 37 5.82 7.50 14.04
N GLU A 38 4.58 7.04 14.15
CA GLU A 38 4.19 5.85 14.93
C GLU A 38 4.14 4.59 14.07
N TYR A 39 3.79 4.73 12.80
CA TYR A 39 3.57 3.61 11.88
C TYR A 39 4.39 3.76 10.60
N LYS A 40 4.60 2.63 9.91
CA LYS A 40 4.93 2.64 8.49
C LYS A 40 3.63 2.64 7.67
N GLU A 41 3.63 3.34 6.54
CA GLU A 41 2.51 3.37 5.61
C GLU A 41 2.79 2.51 4.37
N LEU A 42 1.81 1.71 3.95
CA LEU A 42 1.79 1.10 2.62
C LEU A 42 1.00 2.02 1.66
N SER A 43 1.71 2.64 0.73
CA SER A 43 1.14 3.49 -0.32
C SER A 43 1.22 2.80 -1.68
N TYR A 44 0.20 2.98 -2.52
CA TYR A 44 0.15 2.37 -3.86
C TYR A 44 -0.63 3.21 -4.88
N GLN A 45 -0.19 3.13 -6.12
CA GLN A 45 -0.85 3.73 -7.27
C GLN A 45 -0.68 2.86 -8.50
N PHE A 46 -1.73 2.74 -9.30
CA PHE A 46 -1.74 1.93 -10.52
C PHE A 46 -2.26 2.76 -11.68
N VAL A 47 -1.73 2.52 -12.87
CA VAL A 47 -2.23 3.12 -14.12
C VAL A 47 -3.66 2.63 -14.37
N SER A 48 -4.56 3.55 -14.75
CA SER A 48 -6.01 3.29 -14.82
C SER A 48 -6.40 2.16 -15.77
N ASP A 49 -5.65 1.97 -16.86
CA ASP A 49 -5.88 0.90 -17.85
C ASP A 49 -5.70 -0.51 -17.26
N PHE A 50 -5.10 -0.60 -16.08
CA PHE A 50 -4.85 -1.85 -15.35
C PHE A 50 -5.75 -2.01 -14.12
N TRP A 51 -6.66 -1.08 -13.86
CA TRP A 51 -7.64 -1.21 -12.79
C TRP A 51 -8.64 -2.35 -13.07
N GLY A 52 -9.24 -2.90 -12.02
CA GLY A 52 -10.21 -3.99 -12.12
C GLY A 52 -9.63 -5.36 -12.48
N LYS A 53 -8.32 -5.45 -12.79
CA LYS A 53 -7.64 -6.70 -13.17
C LYS A 53 -7.00 -7.47 -12.00
N GLY A 54 -7.14 -6.96 -10.77
CA GLY A 54 -6.63 -7.62 -9.55
C GLY A 54 -5.18 -7.32 -9.17
N TYR A 55 -4.41 -6.63 -10.03
CA TYR A 55 -2.99 -6.35 -9.78
C TYR A 55 -2.74 -5.62 -8.46
N ALA A 56 -3.53 -4.60 -8.13
CA ALA A 56 -3.36 -3.87 -6.89
C ALA A 56 -3.47 -4.81 -5.67
N TYR A 57 -4.48 -5.69 -5.65
CA TYR A 57 -4.67 -6.66 -4.56
C TYR A 57 -3.51 -7.67 -4.48
N GLU A 58 -3.07 -8.22 -5.62
CA GLU A 58 -1.95 -9.16 -5.67
C GLU A 58 -0.68 -8.54 -5.09
N VAL A 59 -0.33 -7.34 -5.56
CA VAL A 59 0.87 -6.60 -5.14
C VAL A 59 0.79 -6.24 -3.68
N THR A 60 -0.27 -5.55 -3.23
CA THR A 60 -0.35 -5.07 -1.84
C THR A 60 -0.38 -6.22 -0.85
N ARG A 61 -1.06 -7.34 -1.18
CA ARG A 61 -1.04 -8.54 -0.33
C ARG A 61 0.36 -9.13 -0.20
N TYR A 62 1.11 -9.17 -1.30
CA TYR A 62 2.51 -9.58 -1.26
C TYR A 62 3.36 -8.63 -0.40
N MET A 63 3.17 -7.31 -0.56
CA MET A 63 3.94 -6.30 0.17
C MET A 63 3.72 -6.36 1.68
N LEU A 64 2.49 -6.56 2.16
CA LEU A 64 2.21 -6.73 3.59
C LEU A 64 2.95 -7.93 4.18
N ARG A 65 2.95 -9.07 3.47
CA ARG A 65 3.68 -10.28 3.88
C ARG A 65 5.19 -10.05 3.85
N TYR A 66 5.70 -9.43 2.79
CA TYR A 66 7.11 -9.06 2.68
C TYR A 66 7.53 -8.17 3.84
N ALA A 67 6.72 -7.17 4.21
CA ALA A 67 7.01 -6.29 5.31
C ALA A 67 7.11 -7.03 6.65
N ALA A 68 6.16 -7.93 6.93
CA ALA A 68 6.21 -8.72 8.15
C ALA A 68 7.34 -9.76 8.17
N ASP A 69 7.60 -10.45 7.06
CA ASP A 69 8.54 -11.57 7.00
C ASP A 69 9.99 -11.14 6.81
N LYS A 70 10.22 -10.02 6.12
CA LYS A 70 11.55 -9.56 5.69
C LYS A 70 11.99 -8.24 6.28
N LEU A 71 11.05 -7.39 6.66
CA LEU A 71 11.35 -6.07 7.24
C LEU A 71 11.05 -6.01 8.74
N ASP A 72 10.46 -7.07 9.31
CA ASP A 72 9.96 -7.14 10.68
C ASP A 72 8.94 -6.04 11.03
N ILE A 73 8.22 -5.53 10.02
CA ILE A 73 7.17 -4.52 10.19
C ILE A 73 5.85 -5.26 10.36
N LYS A 74 5.40 -5.40 11.61
CA LYS A 74 4.19 -6.16 11.97
C LYS A 74 2.90 -5.34 11.98
N LYS A 75 3.00 -4.01 11.92
CA LYS A 75 1.86 -3.08 11.88
C LYS A 75 2.08 -2.05 10.79
N ILE A 76 1.12 -1.94 9.88
CA ILE A 76 1.18 -1.03 8.73
C ILE A 76 -0.14 -0.30 8.60
N VAL A 77 -0.08 0.99 8.33
CA VAL A 77 -1.26 1.79 8.01
C VAL A 77 -1.38 2.04 6.51
N SER A 78 -2.58 2.39 6.05
CA SER A 78 -2.81 3.04 4.76
C SER A 78 -3.90 4.08 4.94
N GLU A 79 -3.62 5.33 4.56
CA GLU A 79 -4.60 6.41 4.57
C GLU A 79 -5.23 6.59 3.18
N THR A 80 -6.55 6.74 3.13
CA THR A 80 -7.24 7.04 1.87
C THR A 80 -8.54 7.79 2.12
N GLN A 81 -8.99 8.58 1.14
CA GLN A 81 -10.27 9.28 1.24
C GLN A 81 -11.39 8.27 1.47
N ALA A 82 -12.32 8.59 2.38
CA ALA A 82 -13.53 7.78 2.62
C ALA A 82 -14.38 7.62 1.35
N ALA A 83 -14.27 8.58 0.41
CA ALA A 83 -14.89 8.54 -0.91
C ALA A 83 -14.19 7.59 -1.91
N ASN A 84 -12.93 7.21 -1.68
CA ASN A 84 -12.19 6.31 -2.54
C ASN A 84 -12.63 4.85 -2.34
N ARG A 85 -13.80 4.52 -2.88
CA ARG A 85 -14.44 3.20 -2.74
C ARG A 85 -13.56 2.05 -3.23
N ALA A 86 -12.74 2.28 -4.26
CA ALA A 86 -11.83 1.27 -4.78
C ALA A 86 -10.74 0.91 -3.77
N SER A 87 -10.05 1.92 -3.21
CA SER A 87 -9.03 1.72 -2.17
C SER A 87 -9.64 1.15 -0.90
N CYS A 88 -10.74 1.73 -0.39
CA CYS A 88 -11.41 1.20 0.79
C CYS A 88 -11.83 -0.27 0.61
N GLY A 89 -12.37 -0.64 -0.55
CA GLY A 89 -12.76 -2.02 -0.85
C GLY A 89 -11.56 -2.96 -0.91
N LEU A 90 -10.45 -2.52 -1.50
CA LEU A 90 -9.20 -3.28 -1.55
C LEU A 90 -8.62 -3.50 -0.14
N LEU A 91 -8.48 -2.45 0.67
CA LEU A 91 -7.92 -2.51 2.02
C LEU A 91 -8.73 -3.45 2.92
N ASN A 92 -10.06 -3.41 2.83
CA ASN A 92 -10.93 -4.36 3.53
C ASN A 92 -10.69 -5.81 3.07
N LYS A 93 -10.54 -6.05 1.75
CA LYS A 93 -10.24 -7.39 1.21
C LYS A 93 -8.88 -7.93 1.63
N LEU A 94 -7.94 -7.06 1.98
CA LEU A 94 -6.64 -7.43 2.57
C LEU A 94 -6.74 -7.74 4.07
N GLY A 95 -7.91 -7.59 4.69
CA GLY A 95 -8.11 -7.79 6.12
C GLY A 95 -7.72 -6.58 6.97
N MET A 96 -7.42 -5.43 6.36
CA MET A 96 -7.16 -4.20 7.12
C MET A 96 -8.47 -3.67 7.71
N LYS A 97 -8.37 -3.05 8.89
CA LYS A 97 -9.52 -2.49 9.61
C LYS A 97 -9.38 -0.98 9.73
N VAL A 98 -10.48 -0.25 9.63
CA VAL A 98 -10.47 1.20 9.89
C VAL A 98 -10.11 1.42 11.36
N MET A 99 -8.94 2.00 11.61
CA MET A 99 -8.45 2.35 12.94
C MET A 99 -8.94 3.74 13.34
N LYS A 100 -8.92 4.69 12.40
CA LYS A 100 -9.27 6.09 12.67
C LYS A 100 -9.90 6.74 11.46
N LYS A 101 -10.76 7.72 11.72
CA LYS A 101 -11.32 8.64 10.73
C LYS A 101 -10.77 10.03 11.03
N VAL A 102 -10.27 10.72 10.01
CA VAL A 102 -9.70 12.07 10.16
C VAL A 102 -10.21 12.98 9.05
N TYR A 103 -10.17 14.29 9.27
CA TYR A 103 -10.48 15.27 8.23
C TYR A 103 -9.19 15.96 7.81
N ARG A 104 -8.74 15.72 6.58
CA ARG A 104 -7.50 16.27 5.99
C ARG A 104 -7.71 16.54 4.52
N PHE A 105 -6.98 17.51 3.97
CA PHE A 105 -7.12 17.90 2.56
C PHE A 105 -8.57 18.21 2.16
N ASN A 106 -9.30 18.84 3.08
CA ASN A 106 -10.71 19.20 2.92
C ASN A 106 -11.66 18.02 2.62
N THR A 107 -11.28 16.81 3.04
CA THR A 107 -12.06 15.58 2.83
C THR A 107 -11.91 14.62 4.04
N GLU A 108 -12.90 13.75 4.25
CA GLU A 108 -12.81 12.68 5.25
C GLU A 108 -11.85 11.58 4.73
N GLN A 109 -10.89 11.19 5.57
CA GLN A 109 -9.97 10.08 5.32
C GLN A 109 -10.24 8.94 6.30
N TYR A 110 -10.02 7.72 5.84
CA TYR A 110 -9.94 6.53 6.66
C TYR A 110 -8.49 6.08 6.75
N ILE A 111 -8.01 5.91 7.97
CA ILE A 111 -6.73 5.29 8.26
C ILE A 111 -7.02 3.82 8.57
N PHE A 112 -6.60 2.94 7.66
CA PHE A 112 -6.69 1.50 7.83
C PHE A 112 -5.44 0.98 8.52
N LEU A 113 -5.60 -0.01 9.40
CA LEU A 113 -4.51 -0.71 10.06
C LEU A 113 -4.53 -2.18 9.62
N TRP A 114 -3.36 -2.65 9.21
CA TRP A 114 -3.03 -4.05 9.07
C TRP A 114 -2.13 -4.48 10.22
N GLU A 115 -2.40 -5.64 10.81
CA GLU A 115 -1.52 -6.29 11.77
C GLU A 115 -1.21 -7.70 11.27
N ALA A 116 0.07 -8.08 11.31
CA ALA A 116 0.49 -9.45 11.02
C ALA A 116 -0.05 -10.40 12.11
N GLU A 117 -0.40 -11.62 11.71
CA GLU A 117 -0.75 -12.71 12.62
C GLU A 117 0.47 -13.23 13.41
#